data_AF-A0A0Q0WEL4-F1
#
_entry.id   AF-A0A0Q0WEL4-F1
#
_cell.length_a   1.000
_cell.length_b   1.000
_cell.length_c   1.000
_cell.angle_alpha   90.00
_cell.angle_beta   90.00
_cell.angle_gamma   90.00
#
_symmetry.space_group_name_H-M   'P 1'
#
loop_
_entity.id
_entity.type
_entity.pdbx_description
1 polymer ?
#
loop_
_entity_poly.entity_id
_entity_poly.type
_entity_poly.pdbx_seq_one_letter_code
_entity_poly.pdbx_strand_id
1 'polypeptide(L)'
;MESEHHGSITVLRIGHRPFRDKRITTHVSLVARAFGADRIVIDEKDELLEENINNVVSRFGGDFKINSGVNWKKYFRDFNGIRLNLSMYGINVDDKIEEIREKTKNRDMIVLVGAEKVPIDAYLIADYNIAIANQPHSEVSALAIFLDRYFNGKELHKNFNGKLNIVPMEHGKMVKYIPDEKEALQILYDNNASDRIIRHVKKVYELAMAISGYTNADRRLVAAGSLLHDIGRTKTNGIDHAVIGAQILRDKNIDDRIINIVEHHTGAGITAAEAKNLGIPEKDYIPETIEEKIVAQADNLVASDRIISLDRVIQNYHEKGLYEAAERIKMLNDELSKICGRDIDEIARDVDDAEKQ
;
A
#
# COMPACT_ATOMS: atom_id res chain seq x y z
N MET A 1 10.03 -15.99 4.05
CA MET A 1 9.82 -16.16 5.50
C MET A 1 8.34 -16.37 5.71
N GLU A 2 7.94 -17.54 6.20
CA GLU A 2 6.55 -17.77 6.60
C GLU A 2 6.17 -16.71 7.63
N SER A 3 5.11 -15.95 7.36
CA SER A 3 4.52 -15.06 8.34
C SER A 3 4.00 -15.92 9.49
N GLU A 4 4.68 -15.90 10.63
CA GLU A 4 4.11 -16.42 11.88
C GLU A 4 2.82 -15.64 12.12
N HIS A 5 1.69 -16.25 11.76
CA HIS A 5 0.39 -15.64 11.92
C HIS A 5 0.13 -15.57 13.43
N HIS A 6 0.09 -14.36 13.98
CA HIS A 6 -0.37 -14.09 15.34
C HIS A 6 -1.82 -13.62 15.29
N GLY A 7 -2.56 -13.79 16.38
CA GLY A 7 -3.87 -13.15 16.53
C GLY A 7 -3.77 -11.64 16.50
N SER A 8 -4.89 -10.94 16.29
CA SER A 8 -4.89 -9.49 16.22
C SER A 8 -4.44 -8.85 17.55
N ILE A 9 -3.63 -7.79 17.47
CA ILE A 9 -3.17 -7.02 18.62
C ILE A 9 -3.95 -5.71 18.69
N THR A 10 -4.67 -5.53 19.80
CA THR A 10 -5.37 -4.29 20.16
C THR A 10 -4.62 -3.58 21.28
N VAL A 11 -4.33 -2.29 21.13
CA VAL A 11 -3.86 -1.46 22.25
C VAL A 11 -5.06 -0.79 22.91
N LEU A 12 -5.22 -0.92 24.22
CA LEU A 12 -6.24 -0.22 24.99
C LEU A 12 -5.60 0.90 25.80
N ARG A 13 -5.90 2.13 25.43
CA ARG A 13 -5.40 3.32 26.08
C ARG A 13 -6.43 3.88 27.04
N ILE A 14 -6.08 3.92 28.34
CA ILE A 14 -6.97 4.42 29.40
C ILE A 14 -6.41 5.67 30.10
N GLY A 15 -7.30 6.44 30.70
CA GLY A 15 -7.00 7.70 31.38
C GLY A 15 -6.69 8.84 30.42
N HIS A 16 -7.09 8.73 29.15
CA HIS A 16 -6.86 9.80 28.16
C HIS A 16 -7.66 11.04 28.54
N ARG A 17 -7.04 12.23 28.54
CA ARG A 17 -7.76 13.49 28.60
C ARG A 17 -7.57 14.30 27.33
N PRO A 18 -8.65 14.56 26.57
CA PRO A 18 -8.57 15.27 25.31
C PRO A 18 -7.85 16.62 25.36
N PHE A 19 -7.93 17.36 26.48
CA PHE A 19 -7.31 18.70 26.57
C PHE A 19 -5.87 18.70 27.11
N ARG A 20 -5.39 17.59 27.66
CA ARG A 20 -4.08 17.51 28.31
C ARG A 20 -3.12 16.57 27.60
N ASP A 21 -3.61 15.41 27.18
CA ASP A 21 -2.77 14.27 26.82
C ASP A 21 -2.68 14.07 25.29
N LYS A 22 -3.12 15.06 24.48
CA LYS A 22 -3.18 15.00 23.01
C LYS A 22 -1.92 14.41 22.38
N ARG A 23 -0.75 14.93 22.74
CA ARG A 23 0.52 14.52 22.14
C ARG A 23 0.91 13.09 22.53
N ILE A 24 0.75 12.74 23.81
CA ILE A 24 1.14 11.41 24.31
C ILE A 24 0.23 10.33 23.77
N THR A 25 -1.09 10.52 23.79
CA THR A 25 -2.01 9.54 23.22
C THR A 25 -1.81 9.42 21.71
N THR A 26 -1.53 10.51 20.99
CA THR A 26 -1.11 10.44 19.57
C THR A 26 0.15 9.58 19.41
N HIS A 27 1.17 9.78 20.24
CA HIS A 27 2.40 8.98 20.17
C HIS A 27 2.14 7.50 20.48
N VAL A 28 1.29 7.18 21.47
CA VAL A 28 0.88 5.79 21.75
C VAL A 28 0.20 5.18 20.53
N SER A 29 -0.73 5.89 19.89
CA SER A 29 -1.40 5.42 18.66
C SER A 29 -0.42 5.18 17.52
N LEU A 30 0.53 6.10 17.31
CA LEU A 30 1.51 6.00 16.24
C LEU A 30 2.54 4.89 16.49
N VAL A 31 2.96 4.69 17.74
CA VAL A 31 3.81 3.56 18.13
C VAL A 31 3.05 2.25 17.96
N ALA A 32 1.79 2.15 18.41
CA ALA A 32 0.96 0.98 18.19
C ALA A 32 0.92 0.60 16.70
N ARG A 33 0.63 1.57 15.82
CA ARG A 33 0.64 1.37 14.36
C ARG A 33 2.00 0.92 13.84
N ALA A 34 3.05 1.68 14.16
CA ALA A 34 4.39 1.45 13.59
C ALA A 34 5.01 0.13 14.07
N PHE A 35 4.69 -0.30 15.29
CA PHE A 35 5.22 -1.50 15.92
C PHE A 35 4.28 -2.71 15.79
N GLY A 36 3.41 -2.70 14.78
CA GLY A 36 2.71 -3.91 14.34
C GLY A 36 1.37 -4.22 15.02
N ALA A 37 0.83 -3.36 15.90
CA ALA A 37 -0.54 -3.53 16.37
C ALA A 37 -1.55 -3.24 15.24
N ASP A 38 -2.73 -3.86 15.31
CA ASP A 38 -3.78 -3.71 14.28
C ASP A 38 -4.75 -2.58 14.59
N ARG A 39 -4.93 -2.28 15.88
CA ARG A 39 -5.83 -1.20 16.31
C ARG A 39 -5.46 -0.62 17.66
N ILE A 40 -5.92 0.60 17.89
CA ILE A 40 -5.96 1.22 19.21
C ILE A 40 -7.38 1.62 19.59
N VAL A 41 -7.71 1.39 20.85
CA VAL A 41 -8.99 1.73 21.45
C VAL A 41 -8.74 2.66 22.64
N ILE A 42 -9.52 3.71 22.76
CA ILE A 42 -9.33 4.78 23.76
C ILE A 42 -10.61 4.94 24.57
N ASP A 43 -10.47 5.10 25.88
CA ASP A 43 -11.60 5.19 26.80
C ASP A 43 -12.44 6.45 26.61
N GLU A 44 -11.81 7.63 26.58
CA GLU A 44 -12.50 8.90 26.35
C GLU A 44 -12.61 9.24 24.86
N LYS A 45 -13.76 9.82 24.44
CA LYS A 45 -14.01 10.20 23.04
C LYS A 45 -13.11 11.36 22.62
N ASP A 46 -12.43 11.22 21.49
CA ASP A 46 -11.57 12.25 20.89
C ASP A 46 -11.55 12.13 19.35
N GLU A 47 -12.46 12.85 18.69
CA GLU A 47 -12.62 12.81 17.22
C GLU A 47 -11.42 13.40 16.48
N LEU A 48 -10.79 14.44 17.05
CA LEU A 48 -9.61 15.05 16.45
C LEU A 48 -8.43 14.07 16.43
N LEU A 49 -8.29 13.27 17.48
CA LEU A 49 -7.29 12.21 17.51
C LEU A 49 -7.61 11.11 16.48
N GLU A 50 -8.87 10.68 16.39
CA GLU A 50 -9.31 9.72 15.36
C GLU A 50 -8.97 10.22 13.95
N GLU A 51 -9.31 11.48 13.63
CA GLU A 51 -9.02 12.12 12.36
C GLU A 51 -7.51 12.16 12.07
N ASN A 52 -6.70 12.59 13.03
CA ASN A 52 -5.25 12.68 12.86
C ASN A 52 -4.62 11.31 12.56
N ILE A 53 -5.03 10.26 13.26
CA ILE A 53 -4.50 8.91 13.03
C ILE A 53 -5.00 8.36 11.70
N ASN A 54 -6.27 8.55 11.35
CA ASN A 54 -6.81 8.15 10.05
C ASN A 54 -6.10 8.88 8.88
N ASN A 55 -5.74 10.15 9.05
CA ASN A 55 -4.94 10.91 8.09
C ASN A 55 -3.51 10.37 7.91
N VAL A 56 -2.90 9.87 8.99
CA VAL A 56 -1.60 9.17 8.89
C VAL A 56 -1.76 7.86 8.14
N VAL A 57 -2.79 7.07 8.45
CA VAL A 57 -3.08 5.80 7.78
C VAL A 57 -3.39 5.99 6.28
N SER A 58 -4.19 7.00 5.91
CA SER A 58 -4.51 7.26 4.50
C SER A 58 -3.28 7.69 3.69
N ARG A 59 -2.38 8.48 4.29
CA ARG A 59 -1.17 8.97 3.62
C ARG A 59 -0.07 7.91 3.57
N PHE A 60 0.20 7.23 4.67
CA PHE A 60 1.33 6.32 4.81
C PHE A 60 0.95 4.83 4.72
N GLY A 61 -0.33 4.51 4.52
CA GLY A 61 -0.82 3.14 4.29
C GLY A 61 -1.05 2.29 5.55
N GLY A 62 -1.43 1.04 5.32
CA GLY A 62 -1.78 0.04 6.34
C GLY A 62 -3.24 0.07 6.77
N ASP A 63 -3.67 -0.96 7.49
CA ASP A 63 -5.08 -1.16 7.90
C ASP A 63 -5.31 -0.87 9.38
N PHE A 64 -4.47 -0.01 9.97
CA PHE A 64 -4.54 0.32 11.39
C PHE A 64 -5.82 1.07 11.74
N LYS A 65 -6.52 0.63 12.78
CA LYS A 65 -7.81 1.20 13.18
C LYS A 65 -7.71 1.96 14.50
N ILE A 66 -8.48 3.03 14.62
CA ILE A 66 -8.64 3.78 15.87
C ILE A 66 -10.11 3.91 16.22
N ASN A 67 -10.43 3.73 17.51
CA ASN A 67 -11.75 4.01 18.07
C ASN A 67 -11.61 4.63 19.46
N SER A 68 -12.35 5.70 19.75
CA SER A 68 -12.36 6.36 21.04
C SER A 68 -13.78 6.41 21.64
N GLY A 69 -13.87 6.55 22.96
CA GLY A 69 -15.15 6.63 23.68
C GLY A 69 -15.67 5.29 24.18
N VAL A 70 -14.80 4.32 24.48
CA VAL A 70 -15.22 3.01 25.00
C VAL A 70 -15.28 2.95 26.53
N ASN A 71 -16.21 2.17 27.07
CA ASN A 71 -16.11 1.76 28.47
C ASN A 71 -14.96 0.75 28.63
N TRP A 72 -13.77 1.24 28.98
CA TRP A 72 -12.56 0.42 29.04
C TRP A 72 -12.70 -0.81 29.93
N LYS A 73 -13.39 -0.68 31.08
CA LYS A 73 -13.52 -1.78 32.06
C LYS A 73 -14.34 -2.92 31.48
N LYS A 74 -15.44 -2.59 30.80
CA LYS A 74 -16.25 -3.57 30.07
C LYS A 74 -15.46 -4.14 28.88
N TYR A 75 -14.86 -3.27 28.06
CA TYR A 75 -14.12 -3.66 26.87
C TYR A 75 -12.97 -4.62 27.17
N PHE A 76 -12.19 -4.34 28.21
CA PHE A 76 -11.06 -5.17 28.63
C PHE A 76 -11.52 -6.49 29.26
N ARG A 77 -12.58 -6.48 30.09
CA ARG A 77 -13.11 -7.69 30.72
C ARG A 77 -13.69 -8.67 29.71
N ASP A 78 -14.48 -8.14 28.78
CA ASP A 78 -15.24 -8.93 27.80
C ASP A 78 -14.39 -9.31 26.57
N PHE A 79 -13.13 -8.87 26.50
CA PHE A 79 -12.23 -9.18 25.39
C PHE A 79 -11.96 -10.69 25.30
N ASN A 80 -12.29 -11.27 24.14
CA ASN A 80 -12.07 -12.69 23.85
C ASN A 80 -10.64 -12.93 23.35
N GLY A 81 -9.68 -13.02 24.26
CA GLY A 81 -8.26 -13.19 23.92
C GLY A 81 -7.37 -13.13 25.15
N ILE A 82 -6.10 -12.79 24.96
CA ILE A 82 -5.15 -12.55 26.05
C ILE A 82 -5.19 -11.08 26.46
N ARG A 83 -5.38 -10.82 27.75
CA ARG A 83 -5.41 -9.46 28.33
C ARG A 83 -4.12 -9.18 29.05
N LEU A 84 -3.35 -8.23 28.54
CA LEU A 84 -2.05 -7.84 29.09
C LEU A 84 -2.13 -6.40 29.58
N ASN A 85 -1.74 -6.16 30.82
CA ASN A 85 -1.62 -4.83 31.41
C ASN A 85 -0.13 -4.47 31.53
N LEU A 86 0.29 -3.40 30.85
CA LEU A 86 1.64 -2.86 31.02
C LEU A 86 1.68 -1.95 32.24
N SER A 87 2.47 -2.34 33.23
CA SER A 87 2.65 -1.61 34.47
C SER A 87 4.02 -1.90 35.07
N MET A 88 4.67 -0.88 35.62
CA MET A 88 5.94 -1.03 36.34
C MET A 88 5.86 -1.95 37.58
N TYR A 89 4.65 -2.29 38.05
CA TYR A 89 4.45 -3.25 39.14
C TYR A 89 4.34 -4.71 38.68
N GLY A 90 4.36 -4.96 37.36
CA GLY A 90 4.25 -6.29 36.77
C GLY A 90 5.54 -7.12 36.86
N ILE A 91 5.44 -8.36 36.36
CA ILE A 91 6.58 -9.26 36.15
C ILE A 91 7.42 -8.71 35.00
N ASN A 92 8.75 -8.83 35.07
CA ASN A 92 9.62 -8.37 34.01
C ASN A 92 9.26 -9.03 32.68
N VAL A 93 9.25 -8.24 31.60
CA VAL A 93 8.91 -8.71 30.25
C VAL A 93 9.75 -9.90 29.81
N ASP A 94 11.04 -9.93 30.14
CA ASP A 94 11.96 -10.98 29.69
C ASP A 94 11.62 -12.35 30.31
N ASP A 95 11.00 -12.37 31.49
CA ASP A 95 10.58 -13.60 32.16
C ASP A 95 9.31 -14.23 31.53
N LYS A 96 8.55 -13.45 30.76
CA LYS A 96 7.22 -13.86 30.25
C LYS A 96 7.03 -13.73 28.74
N ILE A 97 7.93 -13.08 28.02
CA ILE A 97 7.72 -12.76 26.60
C ILE A 97 7.52 -14.00 25.71
N GLU A 98 8.32 -15.06 25.95
CA GLU A 98 8.20 -16.31 25.19
C GLU A 98 6.86 -17.02 25.46
N GLU A 99 6.43 -17.07 26.72
CA GLU A 99 5.14 -17.63 27.12
C GLU A 99 3.98 -16.86 26.50
N ILE A 100 4.06 -15.51 26.51
CA ILE A 100 3.06 -14.65 25.90
C ILE A 100 2.98 -14.93 24.40
N ARG A 101 4.12 -14.93 23.70
CA ARG A 101 4.21 -15.18 22.24
C ARG A 101 3.63 -16.54 21.88
N GLU A 102 3.91 -17.59 22.65
CA GLU A 102 3.36 -18.92 22.40
C GLU A 102 1.82 -18.94 22.54
N LYS A 103 1.28 -18.31 23.59
CA LYS A 103 -0.17 -18.29 23.86
C LYS A 103 -0.96 -17.42 22.90
N THR A 104 -0.32 -16.45 22.24
CA THR A 104 -0.96 -15.53 21.29
C THR A 104 -0.80 -15.93 19.83
N LYS A 105 -0.13 -17.06 19.51
CA LYS A 105 -0.03 -17.59 18.14
C LYS A 105 -1.40 -17.68 17.45
N ASN A 106 -2.41 -18.22 18.14
CA ASN A 106 -3.76 -18.41 17.57
C ASN A 106 -4.84 -17.65 18.34
N ARG A 107 -4.47 -16.60 19.09
CA ARG A 107 -5.39 -15.85 19.94
C ARG A 107 -5.08 -14.37 19.86
N ASP A 108 -6.13 -13.57 19.76
CA ASP A 108 -6.02 -12.12 19.82
C ASP A 108 -5.49 -11.68 21.18
N MET A 109 -4.81 -10.53 21.21
CA MET A 109 -4.25 -9.94 22.41
C MET A 109 -4.71 -8.48 22.53
N ILE A 110 -5.00 -8.06 23.77
CA ILE A 110 -5.23 -6.67 24.13
C ILE A 110 -4.17 -6.21 25.13
N VAL A 111 -3.47 -5.12 24.80
CA VAL A 111 -2.40 -4.52 25.60
C VAL A 111 -2.90 -3.21 26.18
N LEU A 112 -3.12 -3.17 27.50
CA LEU A 112 -3.57 -2.00 28.23
C LEU A 112 -2.37 -1.12 28.63
N VAL A 113 -2.49 0.18 28.35
CA VAL A 113 -1.54 1.22 28.78
C VAL A 113 -2.27 2.41 29.42
N GLY A 114 -1.90 2.79 30.65
CA GLY A 114 -2.54 3.88 31.39
C GLY A 114 -1.81 5.23 31.31
N ALA A 115 -2.54 6.34 31.26
CA ALA A 115 -1.98 7.69 31.22
C ALA A 115 -1.62 8.21 32.61
N GLU A 116 -2.34 7.69 33.60
CA GLU A 116 -2.23 8.04 35.01
C GLU A 116 -2.08 6.77 35.84
N LYS A 117 -2.45 6.86 37.12
CA LYS A 117 -2.60 5.71 37.99
C LYS A 117 -3.66 4.76 37.42
N VAL A 118 -3.20 3.65 36.86
CA VAL A 118 -4.03 2.55 36.38
C VAL A 118 -4.91 2.02 37.54
N PRO A 119 -6.24 1.92 37.36
CA PRO A 119 -7.14 1.39 38.37
C PRO A 119 -6.84 -0.07 38.74
N ILE A 120 -7.09 -0.47 40.00
CA ILE A 120 -6.82 -1.83 40.49
C ILE A 120 -7.56 -2.91 39.67
N ASP A 121 -8.75 -2.58 39.15
CA ASP A 121 -9.51 -3.47 38.28
C ASP A 121 -8.72 -3.96 37.07
N ALA A 122 -7.87 -3.11 36.47
CA ALA A 122 -7.06 -3.52 35.32
C ALA A 122 -6.09 -4.64 35.69
N TYR A 123 -5.50 -4.60 36.88
CA TYR A 123 -4.59 -5.64 37.38
C TYR A 123 -5.32 -6.96 37.64
N LEU A 124 -6.54 -6.88 38.17
CA LEU A 124 -7.35 -8.04 38.51
C LEU A 124 -7.99 -8.71 37.28
N ILE A 125 -8.30 -7.94 36.24
CA ILE A 125 -8.89 -8.43 35.00
C ILE A 125 -7.82 -9.02 34.05
N ALA A 126 -6.61 -8.48 34.07
CA ALA A 126 -5.54 -8.90 33.16
C ALA A 126 -5.09 -10.34 33.42
N ASP A 127 -4.82 -11.08 32.34
CA ASP A 127 -4.18 -12.40 32.40
C ASP A 127 -2.68 -12.25 32.69
N TYR A 128 -2.08 -11.12 32.25
CA TYR A 128 -0.69 -10.76 32.54
C TYR A 128 -0.57 -9.31 33.01
N ASN A 129 0.20 -9.10 34.06
CA ASN A 129 0.69 -7.78 34.45
C ASN A 129 2.20 -7.75 34.19
N ILE A 130 2.63 -6.99 33.19
CA ILE A 130 4.01 -7.00 32.68
C ILE A 130 4.67 -5.64 32.88
N ALA A 131 5.89 -5.66 33.39
CA ALA A 131 6.77 -4.50 33.52
C ALA A 131 7.86 -4.55 32.46
N ILE A 132 8.06 -3.44 31.73
CA ILE A 132 9.27 -3.24 30.93
C ILE A 132 10.46 -2.93 31.83
N ALA A 133 10.25 -2.04 32.79
CA ALA A 133 11.13 -1.87 33.92
C ALA A 133 10.27 -1.66 35.17
N ASN A 134 10.76 -2.11 36.33
CA ASN A 134 10.13 -1.82 37.61
C ASN A 134 10.52 -0.42 38.11
N GLN A 135 10.45 0.58 37.21
CA GLN A 135 10.73 1.99 37.44
C GLN A 135 9.67 2.84 36.72
N PRO A 136 9.30 4.02 37.25
CA PRO A 136 8.37 4.92 36.58
C PRO A 136 9.01 5.52 35.33
N HIS A 137 8.32 5.38 34.19
CA HIS A 137 8.73 5.96 32.90
C HIS A 137 7.49 6.31 32.05
N SER A 138 7.54 6.13 30.73
CA SER A 138 6.40 6.38 29.83
C SER A 138 5.69 5.12 29.36
N GLU A 139 4.39 5.22 29.18
CA GLU A 139 3.53 4.30 28.44
C GLU A 139 3.96 4.13 26.97
N VAL A 140 4.53 5.16 26.34
CA VAL A 140 4.99 5.11 24.95
C VAL A 140 6.21 4.19 24.85
N SER A 141 7.19 4.37 25.75
CA SER A 141 8.36 3.50 25.82
C SER A 141 8.00 2.08 26.26
N ALA A 142 7.05 1.95 27.19
CA ALA A 142 6.56 0.64 27.63
C ALA A 142 5.97 -0.16 26.44
N LEU A 143 5.10 0.47 25.66
CA LEU A 143 4.47 -0.15 24.51
C LEU A 143 5.48 -0.47 23.41
N ALA A 144 6.37 0.47 23.07
CA ALA A 144 7.38 0.27 22.04
C ALA A 144 8.29 -0.93 22.36
N ILE A 145 8.84 -0.99 23.59
CA ILE A 145 9.72 -2.08 24.01
C ILE A 145 8.95 -3.39 24.12
N PHE A 146 7.71 -3.37 24.61
CA PHE A 146 6.89 -4.59 24.65
C PHE A 146 6.69 -5.18 23.25
N LEU A 147 6.26 -4.35 22.28
CA LEU A 147 5.99 -4.80 20.92
C LEU A 147 7.28 -5.24 20.20
N ASP A 148 8.40 -4.51 20.38
CA ASP A 148 9.71 -4.90 19.85
C ASP A 148 10.18 -6.26 20.37
N ARG A 149 10.07 -6.50 21.69
CA ARG A 149 10.39 -7.81 22.29
C ARG A 149 9.40 -8.90 21.84
N TYR A 150 8.14 -8.55 21.66
CA TYR A 150 7.13 -9.50 21.20
C TYR A 150 7.39 -9.96 19.77
N PHE A 151 7.74 -9.03 18.87
CA PHE A 151 8.00 -9.29 17.45
C PHE A 151 9.46 -9.60 17.11
N ASN A 152 10.38 -9.47 18.07
CA ASN A 152 11.83 -9.59 17.87
C ASN A 152 12.35 -8.66 16.77
N GLY A 153 11.88 -7.40 16.75
CA GLY A 153 12.28 -6.38 15.79
C GLY A 153 11.75 -6.57 14.35
N LYS A 154 11.01 -7.65 14.06
CA LYS A 154 10.44 -7.92 12.72
C LYS A 154 9.47 -6.81 12.28
N GLU A 155 8.80 -6.16 13.22
CA GLU A 155 7.85 -5.07 12.99
C GLU A 155 8.52 -3.82 12.39
N LEU A 156 9.80 -3.57 12.70
CA LEU A 156 10.56 -2.42 12.18
C LEU A 156 10.86 -2.55 10.68
N HIS A 157 10.72 -3.76 10.12
CA HIS A 157 10.86 -4.06 8.70
C HIS A 157 9.51 -4.14 7.98
N LYS A 158 8.40 -3.82 8.65
CA LYS A 158 7.07 -3.80 8.03
C LYS A 158 7.00 -2.66 7.03
N ASN A 159 6.77 -3.01 5.76
CA ASN A 159 6.49 -2.04 4.71
C ASN A 159 5.05 -1.58 4.77
N PHE A 160 4.83 -0.28 4.73
CA PHE A 160 3.51 0.30 4.55
C PHE A 160 3.39 0.85 3.14
N ASN A 161 2.41 0.37 2.38
CA ASN A 161 2.19 0.79 1.00
C ASN A 161 1.21 1.97 0.95
N GLY A 162 1.71 3.16 1.28
CA GLY A 162 0.94 4.40 1.34
C GLY A 162 0.92 5.18 0.02
N LYS A 163 0.16 6.29 0.03
CA LYS A 163 0.32 7.38 -0.96
C LYS A 163 1.71 8.00 -0.85
N LEU A 164 2.28 8.05 0.36
CA LEU A 164 3.61 8.54 0.68
C LEU A 164 4.46 7.41 1.25
N ASN A 165 5.67 7.24 0.72
CA ASN A 165 6.60 6.19 1.12
C ASN A 165 7.96 6.82 1.45
N ILE A 166 8.44 6.59 2.68
CA ILE A 166 9.73 7.12 3.14
C ILE A 166 10.84 6.22 2.62
N VAL A 167 11.85 6.82 1.96
CA VAL A 167 13.04 6.10 1.52
C VAL A 167 14.16 6.36 2.53
N PRO A 168 14.73 5.32 3.16
CA PRO A 168 15.88 5.48 4.04
C PRO A 168 17.06 6.11 3.29
N MET A 169 17.71 7.08 3.91
CA MET A 169 18.84 7.82 3.36
C MET A 169 19.95 7.92 4.41
N GLU A 170 21.22 7.79 3.99
CA GLU A 170 22.35 8.10 4.87
C GLU A 170 22.32 9.58 5.30
N HIS A 171 21.99 10.47 4.35
CA HIS A 171 21.90 11.91 4.57
C HIS A 171 20.71 12.50 3.81
N GLY A 172 19.90 13.32 4.49
CA GLY A 172 18.76 14.03 3.90
C GLY A 172 17.40 13.38 4.14
N LYS A 173 16.40 13.78 3.34
CA LYS A 173 15.02 13.30 3.41
C LYS A 173 14.54 12.97 2.01
N MET A 174 14.06 11.75 1.81
CA MET A 174 13.47 11.31 0.55
C MET A 174 12.09 10.71 0.81
N VAL A 175 11.09 11.24 0.11
CA VAL A 175 9.72 10.74 0.16
C VAL A 175 9.27 10.52 -1.26
N LYS A 176 8.92 9.28 -1.59
CA LYS A 176 8.26 8.96 -2.85
C LYS A 176 6.77 9.00 -2.69
N TYR A 177 6.04 9.33 -3.75
CA TYR A 177 4.58 9.38 -3.70
C TYR A 177 3.89 8.79 -4.93
N ILE A 178 2.67 8.32 -4.70
CA ILE A 178 1.73 7.92 -5.75
C ILE A 178 0.83 9.14 -6.03
N PRO A 179 0.87 9.74 -7.23
CA PRO A 179 -0.02 10.84 -7.56
C PRO A 179 -1.46 10.34 -7.68
N ASP A 180 -2.42 11.13 -7.22
CA ASP A 180 -3.81 10.93 -7.62
C ASP A 180 -4.05 11.35 -9.09
N GLU A 181 -5.24 11.13 -9.61
CA GLU A 181 -5.58 11.37 -11.02
C GLU A 181 -5.35 12.83 -11.42
N LYS A 182 -5.64 13.77 -10.52
CA LYS A 182 -5.45 15.20 -10.78
C LYS A 182 -3.96 15.55 -10.78
N GLU A 183 -3.20 15.04 -9.81
CA GLU A 183 -1.75 15.20 -9.75
C GLU A 183 -1.05 14.57 -10.96
N ALA A 184 -1.48 13.38 -11.41
CA ALA A 184 -0.95 12.68 -12.57
C ALA A 184 -1.18 13.48 -13.87
N LEU A 185 -2.39 14.00 -14.09
CA LEU A 185 -2.67 14.88 -15.22
C LEU A 185 -1.86 16.17 -15.16
N GLN A 186 -1.68 16.77 -13.99
CA GLN A 186 -0.85 17.96 -13.84
C GLN A 186 0.61 17.68 -14.20
N ILE A 187 1.15 16.53 -13.81
CA ILE A 187 2.51 16.10 -14.19
C ILE A 187 2.66 16.03 -15.72
N LEU A 188 1.64 15.55 -16.45
CA LEU A 188 1.66 15.53 -17.92
C LEU A 188 1.65 16.95 -18.50
N TYR A 189 0.79 17.83 -18.01
CA TYR A 189 0.70 19.22 -18.48
C TYR A 189 2.00 19.98 -18.23
N ASP A 190 2.61 19.82 -17.05
CA ASP A 190 3.89 20.44 -16.71
C ASP A 190 5.04 19.96 -17.62
N ASN A 191 4.89 18.78 -18.24
CA ASN A 191 5.84 18.25 -19.21
C ASN A 191 5.46 18.56 -20.68
N ASN A 192 4.46 19.41 -20.91
CA ASN A 192 3.95 19.79 -22.24
C ASN A 192 3.38 18.61 -23.03
N ALA A 193 2.65 17.71 -22.37
CA ALA A 193 1.89 16.67 -23.06
C ALA A 193 0.87 17.27 -24.02
N SER A 194 0.87 16.78 -25.27
CA SER A 194 -0.10 17.19 -26.29
C SER A 194 -1.50 16.67 -25.98
N ASP A 195 -2.53 17.32 -26.53
CA ASP A 195 -3.92 16.84 -26.41
C ASP A 195 -4.10 15.40 -26.89
N ARG A 196 -3.27 14.96 -27.86
CA ARG A 196 -3.28 13.57 -28.33
C ARG A 196 -2.84 12.60 -27.23
N ILE A 197 -1.76 12.91 -26.51
CA ILE A 197 -1.29 12.11 -25.37
C ILE A 197 -2.36 12.11 -24.29
N ILE A 198 -2.91 13.28 -23.95
CA ILE A 198 -3.94 13.41 -22.90
C ILE A 198 -5.18 12.57 -23.21
N ARG A 199 -5.67 12.56 -24.46
CA ARG A 199 -6.80 11.70 -24.85
C ARG A 199 -6.47 10.22 -24.77
N HIS A 200 -5.28 9.84 -25.23
CA HIS A 200 -4.82 8.45 -25.20
C HIS A 200 -4.74 7.90 -23.77
N VAL A 201 -4.00 8.57 -22.88
CA VAL A 201 -3.81 8.07 -21.51
C VAL A 201 -5.11 8.04 -20.71
N LYS A 202 -6.07 8.94 -20.99
CA LYS A 202 -7.41 8.88 -20.37
C LYS A 202 -8.18 7.64 -20.82
N LYS A 203 -8.12 7.30 -22.11
CA LYS A 203 -8.76 6.10 -22.64
C LYS A 203 -8.13 4.83 -22.05
N VAL A 204 -6.80 4.79 -21.93
CA VAL A 204 -6.09 3.69 -21.26
C VAL A 204 -6.48 3.61 -19.78
N TYR A 205 -6.55 4.75 -19.09
CA TYR A 205 -6.99 4.82 -17.69
C TYR A 205 -8.40 4.24 -17.49
N GLU A 206 -9.37 4.60 -18.32
CA GLU A 206 -10.73 4.07 -18.25
C GLU A 206 -10.75 2.54 -18.33
N LEU A 207 -10.08 1.97 -19.34
CA LEU A 207 -10.00 0.54 -19.54
C LEU A 207 -9.24 -0.16 -18.40
N ALA A 208 -8.09 0.36 -18.00
CA ALA A 208 -7.28 -0.18 -16.90
C ALA A 208 -8.07 -0.20 -15.57
N MET A 209 -8.84 0.86 -15.29
CA MET A 209 -9.66 0.96 -14.08
C MET A 209 -10.87 0.02 -14.11
N ALA A 210 -11.43 -0.26 -15.29
CA ALA A 210 -12.45 -1.28 -15.48
C ALA A 210 -11.89 -2.69 -15.23
N ILE A 211 -10.75 -3.04 -15.85
CA ILE A 211 -10.07 -4.33 -15.66
C ILE A 211 -9.72 -4.53 -14.18
N SER A 212 -9.13 -3.52 -13.53
CA SER A 212 -8.75 -3.64 -12.11
C SER A 212 -9.93 -3.88 -11.16
N GLY A 213 -11.17 -3.55 -11.57
CA GLY A 213 -12.39 -3.84 -10.80
C GLY A 213 -12.68 -5.34 -10.61
N TYR A 214 -12.05 -6.18 -11.43
CA TYR A 214 -12.16 -7.65 -11.37
C TYR A 214 -10.92 -8.29 -10.74
N THR A 215 -10.03 -7.51 -10.12
CA THR A 215 -8.75 -7.98 -9.56
C THR A 215 -8.55 -7.48 -8.13
N ASN A 216 -7.48 -7.94 -7.47
CA ASN A 216 -7.03 -7.41 -6.18
C ASN A 216 -5.95 -6.31 -6.32
N ALA A 217 -5.74 -5.76 -7.51
CA ALA A 217 -4.72 -4.75 -7.78
C ALA A 217 -4.90 -3.48 -6.94
N ASP A 218 -3.80 -2.82 -6.57
CA ASP A 218 -3.86 -1.49 -5.96
C ASP A 218 -4.31 -0.48 -7.02
N ARG A 219 -5.59 -0.11 -6.94
CA ARG A 219 -6.24 0.83 -7.88
C ARG A 219 -5.53 2.18 -7.96
N ARG A 220 -4.79 2.61 -6.92
CA ARG A 220 -4.01 3.86 -6.96
C ARG A 220 -2.82 3.74 -7.92
N LEU A 221 -2.18 2.57 -7.93
CA LEU A 221 -1.06 2.28 -8.84
C LEU A 221 -1.55 2.15 -10.27
N VAL A 222 -2.67 1.46 -10.49
CA VAL A 222 -3.30 1.34 -11.83
C VAL A 222 -3.69 2.72 -12.35
N ALA A 223 -4.34 3.55 -11.54
CA ALA A 223 -4.76 4.90 -11.90
C ALA A 223 -3.58 5.79 -12.31
N ALA A 224 -2.57 5.91 -11.44
CA ALA A 224 -1.40 6.74 -11.72
C ALA A 224 -0.55 6.18 -12.86
N GLY A 225 -0.33 4.86 -12.90
CA GLY A 225 0.44 4.18 -13.92
C GLY A 225 -0.17 4.33 -15.30
N SER A 226 -1.48 4.09 -15.45
CA SER A 226 -2.18 4.25 -16.73
C SER A 226 -2.20 5.70 -17.24
N LEU A 227 -2.31 6.69 -16.35
CA LEU A 227 -2.24 8.10 -16.76
C LEU A 227 -0.81 8.52 -17.15
N LEU A 228 0.22 7.96 -16.52
CA LEU A 228 1.61 8.41 -16.69
C LEU A 228 2.46 7.54 -17.63
N HIS A 229 1.98 6.37 -18.06
CA HIS A 229 2.78 5.39 -18.82
C HIS A 229 3.47 6.01 -20.06
N ASP A 230 2.80 6.95 -20.72
CA ASP A 230 3.26 7.56 -21.96
C ASP A 230 3.94 8.93 -21.77
N ILE A 231 4.28 9.33 -20.54
CA ILE A 231 4.89 10.65 -20.26
C ILE A 231 6.20 10.87 -21.02
N GLY A 232 6.95 9.81 -21.34
CA GLY A 232 8.16 9.90 -22.15
C GLY A 232 7.91 10.41 -23.58
N ARG A 233 6.67 10.29 -24.09
CA ARG A 233 6.26 10.84 -25.40
C ARG A 233 6.34 12.35 -25.48
N THR A 234 6.43 13.03 -24.34
CA THR A 234 6.70 14.46 -24.29
C THR A 234 8.13 14.82 -24.72
N LYS A 235 9.05 13.84 -24.81
CA LYS A 235 10.46 14.04 -25.15
C LYS A 235 10.90 13.27 -26.40
N THR A 236 10.33 12.10 -26.65
CA THR A 236 10.72 11.23 -27.78
C THR A 236 9.50 10.57 -28.43
N ASN A 237 9.60 10.28 -29.73
CA ASN A 237 8.63 9.42 -30.43
C ASN A 237 9.15 7.97 -30.59
N GLY A 238 10.33 7.66 -30.08
CA GLY A 238 11.01 6.37 -30.21
C GLY A 238 10.58 5.34 -29.16
N ILE A 239 11.06 4.11 -29.31
CA ILE A 239 10.76 3.02 -28.37
C ILE A 239 11.26 3.32 -26.94
N ASP A 240 12.28 4.17 -26.82
CA ASP A 240 12.92 4.64 -25.60
C ASP A 240 12.04 5.51 -24.68
N HIS A 241 10.82 5.87 -25.11
CA HIS A 241 9.88 6.66 -24.30
C HIS A 241 9.58 6.04 -22.92
N ALA A 242 9.50 4.72 -22.78
CA ALA A 242 9.25 4.07 -21.50
C ALA A 242 10.41 4.36 -20.51
N VAL A 243 11.65 4.27 -21.00
CA VAL A 243 12.87 4.54 -20.21
C VAL A 243 13.00 6.03 -19.88
N ILE A 244 12.71 6.92 -20.84
CA ILE A 244 12.72 8.37 -20.60
C ILE A 244 11.60 8.76 -19.62
N GLY A 245 10.42 8.18 -19.77
CA GLY A 245 9.29 8.40 -18.86
C GLY A 245 9.63 7.99 -17.44
N ALA A 246 10.22 6.81 -17.26
CA ALA A 246 10.73 6.33 -15.98
C ALA A 246 11.72 7.34 -15.35
N GLN A 247 12.64 7.92 -16.14
CA GLN A 247 13.57 8.92 -15.63
C GLN A 247 12.87 10.23 -15.20
N ILE A 248 11.92 10.74 -16.00
CA ILE A 248 11.14 11.94 -15.65
C ILE A 248 10.42 11.74 -14.30
N LEU A 249 9.88 10.55 -14.07
CA LEU A 249 9.16 10.22 -12.84
C LEU A 249 10.11 10.04 -11.65
N ARG A 250 11.30 9.47 -11.85
CA ARG A 250 12.36 9.41 -10.82
C ARG A 250 12.76 10.81 -10.34
N ASP A 251 12.96 11.75 -11.26
CA ASP A 251 13.34 13.13 -10.93
C ASP A 251 12.24 13.88 -10.16
N LYS A 252 10.99 13.41 -10.25
CA LYS A 252 9.84 13.93 -9.50
C LYS A 252 9.58 13.18 -8.19
N ASN A 253 10.43 12.24 -7.79
CA ASN A 253 10.25 11.37 -6.63
C ASN A 253 8.92 10.60 -6.66
N ILE A 254 8.51 10.14 -7.84
CA ILE A 254 7.35 9.26 -7.96
C ILE A 254 7.73 7.86 -7.45
N ASP A 255 6.75 7.14 -6.90
CA ASP A 255 6.92 5.79 -6.39
C ASP A 255 7.47 4.82 -7.46
N ASP A 256 8.43 3.98 -7.07
CA ASP A 256 9.09 3.05 -7.98
C ASP A 256 8.12 2.06 -8.62
N ARG A 257 7.01 1.74 -7.94
CA ARG A 257 5.97 0.86 -8.50
C ARG A 257 5.30 1.50 -9.71
N ILE A 258 5.11 2.82 -9.72
CA ILE A 258 4.61 3.55 -10.90
C ILE A 258 5.68 3.63 -11.99
N ILE A 259 6.93 3.86 -11.58
CA ILE A 259 8.06 3.91 -12.52
C ILE A 259 8.20 2.56 -13.25
N ASN A 260 8.04 1.44 -12.57
CA ASN A 260 8.07 0.11 -13.17
C ASN A 260 6.90 -0.11 -14.14
N ILE A 261 5.68 0.33 -13.79
CA ILE A 261 4.54 0.32 -14.72
C ILE A 261 4.90 1.08 -16.00
N VAL A 262 5.44 2.29 -15.89
CA VAL A 262 5.85 3.11 -17.03
C VAL A 262 7.00 2.47 -17.81
N GLU A 263 7.92 1.81 -17.14
CA GLU A 263 9.09 1.20 -17.78
C GLU A 263 8.73 -0.11 -18.52
N HIS A 264 7.73 -0.86 -18.05
CA HIS A 264 7.40 -2.21 -18.53
C HIS A 264 6.14 -2.29 -19.43
N HIS A 265 5.42 -1.19 -19.65
CA HIS A 265 4.10 -1.24 -20.32
C HIS A 265 4.15 -1.65 -21.80
N THR A 266 5.22 -1.32 -22.53
CA THR A 266 5.22 -1.39 -23.99
C THR A 266 5.11 -2.83 -24.51
N GLY A 267 4.04 -3.13 -25.26
CA GLY A 267 3.91 -4.38 -26.03
C GLY A 267 3.86 -5.66 -25.20
N ALA A 268 3.31 -5.58 -23.97
CA ALA A 268 3.38 -6.64 -22.95
C ALA A 268 4.83 -6.96 -22.50
N GLY A 269 5.73 -5.98 -22.64
CA GLY A 269 7.10 -6.03 -22.19
C GLY A 269 8.13 -6.38 -23.28
N ILE A 270 9.37 -6.03 -22.97
CA ILE A 270 10.54 -6.17 -23.86
C ILE A 270 11.59 -6.99 -23.11
N THR A 271 12.01 -8.11 -23.68
CA THR A 271 13.09 -8.95 -23.12
C THR A 271 14.44 -8.23 -23.21
N ALA A 272 15.42 -8.64 -22.40
CA ALA A 272 16.77 -8.06 -22.45
C ALA A 272 17.42 -8.17 -23.85
N ALA A 273 17.16 -9.26 -24.57
CA ALA A 273 17.67 -9.46 -25.94
C ALA A 273 17.01 -8.49 -26.94
N GLU A 274 15.69 -8.29 -26.85
CA GLU A 274 14.98 -7.30 -27.66
C GLU A 274 15.44 -5.88 -27.32
N ALA A 275 15.59 -5.56 -26.03
CA ALA A 275 16.06 -4.26 -25.54
C ALA A 275 17.41 -3.88 -26.16
N LYS A 276 18.36 -4.84 -26.17
CA LYS A 276 19.66 -4.68 -26.84
C LYS A 276 19.51 -4.37 -28.33
N ASN A 277 18.65 -5.10 -29.04
CA ASN A 277 18.42 -4.90 -30.47
C ASN A 277 17.72 -3.56 -30.78
N LEU A 278 16.91 -3.07 -29.85
CA LEU A 278 16.17 -1.81 -29.92
C LEU A 278 17.01 -0.60 -29.51
N GLY A 279 18.23 -0.81 -28.97
CA GLY A 279 19.12 0.26 -28.54
C GLY A 279 18.72 0.93 -27.24
N ILE A 280 17.91 0.27 -26.41
CA ILE A 280 17.59 0.70 -25.04
C ILE A 280 18.45 -0.11 -24.04
N PRO A 281 18.56 0.30 -22.75
CA PRO A 281 19.38 -0.41 -21.78
C PRO A 281 19.09 -1.92 -21.72
N GLU A 282 20.13 -2.75 -21.76
CA GLU A 282 20.00 -4.22 -21.80
C GLU A 282 19.55 -4.77 -20.42
N LYS A 283 18.23 -4.81 -20.22
CA LYS A 283 17.56 -5.43 -19.07
C LYS A 283 16.17 -5.94 -19.46
N ASP A 284 15.56 -6.70 -18.57
CA ASP A 284 14.20 -7.19 -18.73
C ASP A 284 13.17 -6.08 -18.40
N TYR A 285 12.17 -5.92 -19.28
CA TYR A 285 11.06 -4.98 -19.16
C TYR A 285 9.70 -5.69 -19.18
N ILE A 286 9.65 -6.98 -18.81
CA ILE A 286 8.42 -7.77 -18.77
C ILE A 286 7.59 -7.36 -17.53
N PRO A 287 6.28 -7.08 -17.69
CA PRO A 287 5.36 -6.83 -16.57
C PRO A 287 5.36 -7.97 -15.54
N GLU A 288 5.71 -7.66 -14.30
CA GLU A 288 5.76 -8.65 -13.22
C GLU A 288 4.52 -8.59 -12.33
N THR A 289 4.15 -7.38 -11.90
CA THR A 289 3.03 -7.15 -10.97
C THR A 289 1.67 -7.13 -11.69
N ILE A 290 0.59 -7.37 -10.95
CA ILE A 290 -0.76 -7.31 -11.52
C ILE A 290 -1.07 -5.89 -12.04
N GLU A 291 -0.58 -4.85 -11.37
CA GLU A 291 -0.72 -3.47 -11.78
C GLU A 291 0.01 -3.18 -13.11
N GLU A 292 1.25 -3.64 -13.27
CA GLU A 292 2.01 -3.55 -14.53
C GLU A 292 1.29 -4.25 -15.66
N LYS A 293 0.81 -5.47 -15.42
CA LYS A 293 0.09 -6.30 -16.39
C LYS A 293 -1.20 -5.62 -16.88
N ILE A 294 -2.01 -5.09 -15.95
CA ILE A 294 -3.25 -4.38 -16.27
C ILE A 294 -2.97 -3.17 -17.17
N VAL A 295 -1.98 -2.34 -16.81
CA VAL A 295 -1.68 -1.13 -17.58
C VAL A 295 -1.10 -1.47 -18.95
N ALA A 296 -0.17 -2.42 -19.03
CA ALA A 296 0.38 -2.89 -20.29
C ALA A 296 -0.73 -3.42 -21.23
N GLN A 297 -1.67 -4.21 -20.70
CA GLN A 297 -2.74 -4.77 -21.51
C GLN A 297 -3.76 -3.71 -21.94
N ALA A 298 -4.13 -2.79 -21.04
CA ALA A 298 -5.02 -1.69 -21.38
C ALA A 298 -4.42 -0.80 -22.49
N ASP A 299 -3.12 -0.50 -22.43
CA ASP A 299 -2.42 0.25 -23.48
C ASP A 299 -2.44 -0.51 -24.82
N ASN A 300 -2.13 -1.81 -24.82
CA ASN A 300 -2.17 -2.63 -26.04
C ASN A 300 -3.54 -2.60 -26.75
N LEU A 301 -4.63 -2.55 -25.98
CA LEU A 301 -6.00 -2.54 -26.49
C LEU A 301 -6.51 -1.13 -26.85
N VAL A 302 -5.71 -0.08 -26.70
CA VAL A 302 -6.10 1.30 -27.03
C VAL A 302 -5.26 1.83 -28.19
N ALA A 303 -5.88 1.96 -29.36
CA ALA A 303 -5.27 2.58 -30.53
C ALA A 303 -5.66 4.07 -30.63
N SER A 304 -4.69 4.96 -30.37
CA SER A 304 -4.94 6.40 -30.21
C SER A 304 -5.90 6.68 -29.06
N ASP A 305 -7.19 6.91 -29.31
CA ASP A 305 -8.21 7.19 -28.30
C ASP A 305 -9.42 6.24 -28.43
N ARG A 306 -9.22 5.07 -29.03
CA ARG A 306 -10.26 4.04 -29.23
C ARG A 306 -9.81 2.68 -28.77
N ILE A 307 -10.73 1.96 -28.14
CA ILE A 307 -10.53 0.56 -27.76
C ILE A 307 -10.65 -0.31 -29.03
N ILE A 308 -9.73 -1.26 -29.18
CA ILE A 308 -9.71 -2.25 -30.26
C ILE A 308 -9.65 -3.66 -29.68
N SER A 309 -10.16 -4.66 -30.42
CA SER A 309 -10.12 -6.05 -29.98
C SER A 309 -8.70 -6.62 -29.98
N LEU A 310 -8.46 -7.63 -29.15
CA LEU A 310 -7.21 -8.38 -29.14
C LEU A 310 -6.85 -8.90 -30.53
N ASP A 311 -7.82 -9.45 -31.28
CA ASP A 311 -7.61 -9.94 -32.64
C ASP A 311 -7.04 -8.85 -33.56
N ARG A 312 -7.53 -7.62 -33.42
CA ARG A 312 -7.03 -6.48 -34.20
C ARG A 312 -5.62 -6.08 -33.77
N VAL A 313 -5.31 -6.13 -32.47
CA VAL A 313 -3.96 -5.90 -31.94
C VAL A 313 -2.98 -6.91 -32.52
N ILE A 314 -3.30 -8.21 -32.43
CA ILE A 314 -2.46 -9.30 -32.95
C ILE A 314 -2.19 -9.12 -34.45
N GLN A 315 -3.24 -8.82 -35.23
CA GLN A 315 -3.09 -8.54 -36.66
C GLN A 315 -2.10 -7.38 -36.91
N ASN A 316 -2.23 -6.26 -36.20
CA ASN A 316 -1.36 -5.10 -36.36
C ASN A 316 0.11 -5.41 -36.03
N TYR A 317 0.37 -6.27 -35.04
CA TYR A 317 1.72 -6.68 -34.68
C TYR A 317 2.31 -7.66 -35.71
N HIS A 318 1.51 -8.60 -36.23
CA HIS A 318 1.93 -9.49 -37.32
C HIS A 318 2.28 -8.73 -38.60
N GLU A 319 1.51 -7.71 -38.97
CA GLU A 319 1.79 -6.85 -40.13
C GLU A 319 3.13 -6.10 -40.00
N LYS A 320 3.60 -5.86 -38.77
CA LYS A 320 4.91 -5.26 -38.46
C LYS A 320 6.03 -6.31 -38.31
N GLY A 321 5.73 -7.60 -38.46
CA GLY A 321 6.68 -8.69 -38.25
C GLY A 321 7.00 -8.98 -36.77
N LEU A 322 6.20 -8.45 -35.83
CA LEU A 322 6.41 -8.56 -34.39
C LEU A 322 5.65 -9.77 -33.80
N TYR A 323 5.92 -10.97 -34.33
CA TYR A 323 5.19 -12.19 -33.97
C TYR A 323 5.36 -12.59 -32.49
N GLU A 324 6.57 -12.49 -31.95
CA GLU A 324 6.83 -12.85 -30.55
C GLU A 324 6.11 -11.91 -29.57
N ALA A 325 6.10 -10.61 -29.87
CA ALA A 325 5.36 -9.64 -29.07
C ALA A 325 3.84 -9.87 -29.17
N ALA A 326 3.31 -10.20 -30.35
CA ALA A 326 1.89 -10.54 -30.52
C ALA A 326 1.48 -11.73 -29.63
N GLU A 327 2.31 -12.77 -29.57
CA GLU A 327 2.03 -13.93 -28.72
C GLU A 327 2.11 -13.58 -27.24
N ARG A 328 3.06 -12.73 -26.81
CA ARG A 328 3.11 -12.23 -25.43
C ARG A 328 1.87 -11.45 -25.04
N ILE A 329 1.38 -10.56 -25.91
CA ILE A 329 0.16 -9.78 -25.67
C ILE A 329 -1.05 -10.72 -25.51
N LYS A 330 -1.15 -11.74 -26.36
CA LYS A 330 -2.21 -12.74 -26.26
C LYS A 330 -2.14 -13.51 -24.93
N MET A 331 -0.95 -13.99 -24.55
CA MET A 331 -0.76 -14.70 -23.29
C MET A 331 -1.09 -13.81 -22.07
N LEU A 332 -0.71 -12.54 -22.10
CA LEU A 332 -1.05 -11.56 -21.07
C LEU A 332 -2.57 -11.37 -20.98
N ASN A 333 -3.26 -11.28 -22.12
CA ASN A 333 -4.72 -11.20 -22.18
C ASN A 333 -5.39 -12.42 -21.55
N ASP A 334 -4.92 -13.62 -21.88
CA ASP A 334 -5.45 -14.88 -21.36
C ASP A 334 -5.23 -14.99 -19.84
N GLU A 335 -4.04 -14.59 -19.37
CA GLU A 335 -3.72 -14.53 -17.94
C GLU A 335 -4.69 -13.60 -17.20
N LEU A 336 -4.83 -12.36 -17.67
CA LEU A 336 -5.71 -11.37 -17.04
C LEU A 336 -7.19 -11.80 -17.12
N SER A 337 -7.64 -12.34 -18.25
CA SER A 337 -9.02 -12.85 -18.39
C SER A 337 -9.32 -13.93 -17.36
N LYS A 338 -8.37 -14.83 -17.11
CA LYS A 338 -8.48 -15.87 -16.08
C LYS A 338 -8.53 -15.27 -14.67
N ILE A 339 -7.70 -14.26 -14.37
CA ILE A 339 -7.71 -13.57 -13.07
C ILE A 339 -9.03 -12.85 -12.85
N CYS A 340 -9.52 -12.14 -13.86
CA CYS A 340 -10.78 -11.41 -13.82
C CYS A 340 -12.01 -12.32 -13.75
N GLY A 341 -11.87 -13.60 -14.13
CA GLY A 341 -13.00 -14.51 -14.33
C GLY A 341 -13.93 -14.07 -15.46
N ARG A 342 -13.44 -13.17 -16.33
CA ARG A 342 -14.16 -12.55 -17.43
C ARG A 342 -13.16 -12.18 -18.51
N ASP A 343 -13.58 -12.38 -19.76
CA ASP A 343 -12.77 -12.03 -20.93
C ASP A 343 -12.49 -10.52 -20.99
N ILE A 344 -11.24 -10.14 -21.25
CA ILE A 344 -10.83 -8.73 -21.28
C ILE A 344 -11.47 -7.99 -22.47
N ASP A 345 -11.67 -8.64 -23.62
CA ASP A 345 -12.35 -8.04 -24.78
C ASP A 345 -13.85 -7.80 -24.51
N GLU A 346 -14.47 -8.56 -23.61
CA GLU A 346 -15.81 -8.25 -23.07
C GLU A 346 -15.80 -7.01 -22.18
N ILE A 347 -14.85 -6.91 -21.25
CA ILE A 347 -14.71 -5.73 -20.37
C ILE A 347 -14.45 -4.47 -21.23
N ALA A 348 -13.60 -4.60 -22.23
CA ALA A 348 -13.27 -3.55 -23.20
C ALA A 348 -14.51 -3.03 -23.96
N ARG A 349 -15.39 -3.93 -24.39
CA ARG A 349 -16.66 -3.57 -25.07
C ARG A 349 -17.61 -2.81 -24.16
N ASP A 350 -17.75 -3.22 -22.90
CA ASP A 350 -18.62 -2.53 -21.95
C ASP A 350 -18.18 -1.07 -21.73
N VAL A 351 -16.86 -0.83 -21.68
CA VAL A 351 -16.30 0.53 -21.54
C VAL A 351 -16.60 1.38 -22.77
N ASP A 352 -16.41 0.83 -23.97
CA ASP A 352 -16.67 1.55 -25.23
C ASP A 352 -18.18 1.85 -25.44
N ASP A 353 -19.06 0.98 -24.97
CA ASP A 353 -20.52 1.17 -25.09
C ASP A 353 -21.09 2.13 -24.05
N ALA A 354 -20.49 2.22 -22.86
CA ALA A 354 -20.88 3.18 -21.82
C ALA A 354 -20.66 4.64 -22.24
N GLU A 355 -19.72 4.92 -23.16
CA GLU A 355 -19.48 6.28 -23.67
C GLU A 355 -20.46 6.73 -24.77
N LYS A 356 -21.15 5.77 -25.39
CA LYS A 356 -22.10 6.06 -26.48
C LYS A 356 -23.51 6.39 -25.95
N GLN A 357 -23.74 6.26 -24.64
CA GLN A 357 -24.97 6.59 -23.93
C GLN A 357 -24.84 7.94 -23.23
#